data_AF-A0A086QHH6-F1
#
_entry.id   AF-A0A086QHH6-F1
#
_cell.length_a   1.000
_cell.length_b   1.000
_cell.length_c   1.000
_cell.angle_alpha   90.00
_cell.angle_beta   90.00
_cell.angle_gamma   90.00
#
_symmetry.space_group_name_H-M   'P 1'
#
loop_
_entity.id
_entity.type
_entity.pdbx_description
1 polymer ?
#
loop_
_entity_poly.entity_id
_entity_poly.type
_entity_poly.pdbx_seq_one_letter_code
_entity_poly.pdbx_strand_id
1 'polypeptide(L)'
;MVVILLRMKADLENVDSIEIPAGHTWVLDVKQAAGEEVRERVTVSESETQDIPNSRGTANFVVRWDGSKQAATLNVQDVSRVQ
;
A
#
# COMPACT_ATOMS: atom_id res chain seq x y z
N MET A 1 -4.03 6.36 -12.42
CA MET A 1 -3.71 5.55 -11.22
C MET A 1 -2.42 4.80 -11.52
N VAL A 2 -1.45 4.80 -10.63
CA VAL A 2 -0.18 4.07 -10.80
C VAL A 2 -0.28 2.77 -10.02
N VAL A 3 0.15 1.67 -10.61
CA VAL A 3 0.26 0.37 -9.94
C VAL A 3 1.73 0.10 -9.64
N ILE A 4 2.04 -0.17 -8.38
CA ILE A 4 3.38 -0.54 -7.92
C ILE A 4 3.34 -2.03 -7.56
N LEU A 5 4.23 -2.82 -8.17
CA LEU A 5 4.29 -4.26 -7.94
C LEU A 5 5.42 -4.59 -6.95
N LEU A 6 5.04 -5.13 -5.78
CA LEU A 6 6.00 -5.71 -4.85
C LEU A 6 6.46 -7.08 -5.36
N ARG A 7 7.78 -7.28 -5.45
CA ARG A 7 8.40 -8.55 -5.86
C ARG A 7 9.37 -9.02 -4.79
N MET A 8 9.43 -10.32 -4.56
CA MET A 8 10.39 -10.93 -3.65
C MET A 8 11.36 -11.85 -4.40
N LYS A 9 12.58 -11.93 -3.89
CA LYS A 9 13.58 -12.93 -4.27
C LYS A 9 14.13 -13.52 -2.99
N ALA A 10 14.19 -14.84 -2.92
CA ALA A 10 14.73 -15.57 -1.78
C ALA A 10 15.40 -16.86 -2.27
N ASP A 11 16.41 -17.31 -1.52
CA ASP A 11 16.95 -18.66 -1.64
C ASP A 11 16.24 -19.53 -0.59
N LEU A 12 15.70 -20.67 -1.03
CA LEU A 12 14.86 -21.54 -0.21
C LEU A 12 15.47 -22.95 -0.15
N GLU A 13 15.47 -23.55 1.03
CA GLU A 13 15.93 -24.92 1.24
C GLU A 13 14.84 -25.74 1.92
N ASN A 14 14.38 -26.82 1.27
CA ASN A 14 13.31 -27.69 1.76
C ASN A 14 11.98 -26.97 2.08
N VAL A 15 11.67 -25.88 1.37
CA VAL A 15 10.39 -25.16 1.49
C VAL A 15 9.45 -25.60 0.36
N ASP A 16 8.25 -26.06 0.72
CA ASP A 16 7.23 -26.50 -0.23
C ASP A 16 6.50 -25.30 -0.88
N SER A 17 6.05 -24.34 -0.08
CA SER A 17 5.37 -23.13 -0.56
C SER A 17 5.56 -21.93 0.37
N ILE A 18 5.38 -20.73 -0.20
CA ILE A 18 5.28 -19.47 0.53
C ILE A 18 3.98 -18.81 0.11
N GLU A 19 3.14 -18.51 1.08
CA GLU A 19 1.89 -17.80 0.88
C GLU A 19 1.83 -16.60 1.82
N ILE A 20 1.28 -15.50 1.31
CA ILE A 20 0.99 -14.32 2.12
C ILE A 20 -0.47 -14.40 2.51
N PRO A 21 -0.80 -14.43 3.82
CA PRO A 21 -2.18 -14.54 4.26
C PRO A 21 -3.05 -13.39 3.75
N ALA A 22 -4.33 -13.66 3.49
CA ALA A 22 -5.32 -12.61 3.27
C ALA A 22 -5.36 -11.65 4.49
N GLY A 23 -5.58 -10.37 4.23
CA GLY A 23 -5.58 -9.33 5.27
C GLY A 23 -4.21 -9.05 5.89
N HIS A 24 -3.10 -9.56 5.33
CA HIS A 24 -1.75 -9.29 5.83
C HIS A 24 -1.49 -7.79 5.95
N THR A 25 -0.95 -7.36 7.09
CA THR A 25 -0.53 -5.98 7.33
C THR A 25 0.88 -5.78 6.79
N TRP A 26 0.98 -5.05 5.68
CA TRP A 26 2.24 -4.61 5.12
C TRP A 26 2.81 -3.44 5.90
N VAL A 27 4.14 -3.41 6.05
CA VAL A 27 4.87 -2.28 6.63
C VAL A 27 5.76 -1.68 5.54
N LEU A 28 5.50 -0.44 5.17
CA LEU A 28 6.16 0.22 4.04
C LEU A 28 6.66 1.60 4.47
N ASP A 29 7.72 2.08 3.82
CA ASP A 29 8.06 3.49 3.82
C ASP A 29 7.47 4.11 2.55
N VAL A 30 6.71 5.19 2.69
CA VAL A 30 6.04 5.85 1.57
C VAL A 30 6.60 7.24 1.35
N LYS A 31 6.97 7.56 0.10
CA LYS A 31 7.47 8.87 -0.30
C LYS A 31 6.41 9.66 -1.05
N GLN A 32 6.34 10.97 -0.80
CA GLN A 32 5.52 11.89 -1.59
C GLN A 32 5.98 11.87 -3.06
N ALA A 33 5.03 11.69 -4.00
CA ALA A 33 5.36 11.54 -5.42
C ALA A 33 6.05 12.78 -6.04
N ALA A 34 5.75 13.98 -5.55
CA ALA A 34 6.23 15.25 -6.10
C ALA A 34 7.21 16.00 -5.16
N GLY A 35 7.68 15.36 -4.09
CA GLY A 35 8.54 15.99 -3.09
C GLY A 35 9.44 15.00 -2.36
N GLU A 36 10.09 15.47 -1.31
CA GLU A 36 11.07 14.70 -0.55
C GLU A 36 10.52 14.16 0.78
N GLU A 37 9.27 14.48 1.13
CA GLU A 37 8.65 13.99 2.36
C GLU A 37 8.48 12.46 2.31
N VAL A 38 8.89 11.79 3.39
CA VAL A 38 8.78 10.34 3.59
C VAL A 38 8.05 10.08 4.90
N ARG A 39 7.11 9.13 4.89
CA ARG A 39 6.57 8.52 6.11
C ARG A 39 7.06 7.10 6.21
N GLU A 40 7.82 6.85 7.27
CA GLU A 40 8.41 5.55 7.53
C GLU A 40 7.43 4.64 8.27
N ARG A 41 7.56 3.33 8.03
CA ARG A 41 6.88 2.25 8.75
C ARG A 41 5.37 2.39 8.80
N VAL A 42 4.76 2.91 7.73
CA VAL A 42 3.31 2.94 7.62
C VAL A 42 2.78 1.53 7.49
N THR A 43 1.69 1.24 8.18
CA THR A 43 0.98 -0.03 8.09
C THR A 43 -0.15 0.11 7.07
N VAL A 44 -0.32 -0.91 6.23
CA VAL A 44 -1.42 -0.97 5.26
C VAL A 44 -1.90 -2.41 5.09
N SER A 45 -3.21 -2.62 5.14
CA SER A 45 -3.84 -3.92 4.86
C SER A 45 -5.04 -3.76 3.94
N GLU A 46 -5.33 -4.77 3.12
CA GLU A 46 -6.54 -4.78 2.29
C GLU A 46 -7.84 -4.70 3.10
N SER A 47 -7.81 -5.10 4.38
CA SER A 47 -8.97 -5.04 5.27
C SER A 47 -9.18 -3.65 5.88
N GLU A 48 -8.21 -2.75 5.78
CA GLU A 48 -8.34 -1.39 6.30
C GLU A 48 -9.19 -0.55 5.36
N THR A 49 -10.04 0.30 5.91
CA THR A 49 -10.89 1.20 5.14
C THR A 49 -10.87 2.57 5.81
N GLN A 50 -10.35 3.56 5.10
CA GLN A 50 -10.25 4.94 5.55
C GLN A 50 -11.00 5.85 4.57
N ASP A 51 -11.77 6.79 5.11
CA ASP A 51 -12.49 7.79 4.31
C ASP A 51 -11.50 8.77 3.68
N ILE A 52 -11.67 9.05 2.37
CA ILE A 52 -10.85 10.03 1.68
C ILE A 52 -11.46 11.42 1.90
N PRO A 53 -10.71 12.40 2.47
CA PRO A 53 -11.23 13.74 2.68
C PRO A 53 -11.77 14.39 1.40
N ASN A 54 -12.97 14.97 1.50
CA ASN A 54 -13.69 15.61 0.37
C ASN A 54 -14.02 14.65 -0.80
N SER A 55 -14.09 13.35 -0.54
CA SER A 55 -14.48 12.32 -1.50
C SER A 55 -15.55 11.41 -0.90
N ARG A 56 -16.26 10.68 -1.75
CA ARG A 56 -17.19 9.61 -1.34
C ARG A 56 -16.51 8.23 -1.32
N GLY A 57 -15.26 8.16 -1.76
CA GLY A 57 -14.49 6.92 -1.83
C GLY A 57 -13.68 6.67 -0.56
N THR A 58 -13.23 5.43 -0.43
CA THR A 58 -12.34 4.97 0.64
C THR A 58 -11.02 4.47 0.06
N ALA A 59 -10.00 4.35 0.92
CA ALA A 59 -8.75 3.68 0.59
C ALA A 59 -8.24 2.88 1.80
N ASN A 60 -7.31 1.95 1.58
CA ASN A 60 -6.67 1.22 2.68
C ASN A 60 -5.79 2.16 3.53
N PHE A 61 -5.09 3.09 2.90
CA PHE A 61 -4.27 4.09 3.56
C PHE A 61 -4.45 5.48 2.93
N VAL A 62 -4.62 6.51 3.77
CA VAL A 62 -4.76 7.90 3.36
C VAL A 62 -3.71 8.76 4.05
N VAL A 63 -3.00 9.59 3.29
CA VAL A 63 -2.01 10.52 3.80
C VAL A 63 -2.21 11.92 3.22
N ARG A 64 -2.15 12.92 4.10
CA ARG A 64 -2.04 14.32 3.68
C ARG A 64 -0.62 14.82 3.95
N TRP A 65 0.10 15.06 2.87
CA TRP A 65 1.44 15.64 2.88
C TRP A 65 1.39 17.14 3.21
N ASP A 66 2.46 17.67 3.78
CA ASP A 66 2.53 19.08 4.14
C ASP A 66 2.44 19.96 2.88
N GLY A 67 1.63 21.01 2.97
CA GLY A 67 1.31 21.88 1.83
C GLY A 67 0.37 21.28 0.78
N SER A 68 0.00 20.00 0.89
CA SER A 68 -0.93 19.38 -0.07
C SER A 68 -2.40 19.78 0.20
N LYS A 69 -3.09 20.17 -0.88
CA LYS A 69 -4.53 20.40 -0.88
C LYS A 69 -5.34 19.09 -0.96
N GLN A 70 -4.75 18.05 -1.57
CA GLN A 70 -5.40 16.76 -1.78
C GLN A 70 -4.70 15.67 -0.95
N ALA A 71 -5.48 14.73 -0.43
CA ALA A 71 -4.92 13.54 0.18
C ALA A 71 -4.40 12.59 -0.90
N ALA A 72 -3.27 11.93 -0.63
CA ALA A 72 -2.79 10.80 -1.40
C ALA A 72 -3.30 9.50 -0.77
N THR A 73 -3.44 8.46 -1.58
CA THR A 73 -4.06 7.20 -1.18
C THR A 73 -3.25 6.00 -1.67
N LEU A 74 -3.23 4.93 -0.88
CA LEU A 74 -2.65 3.64 -1.24
C LEU A 74 -3.72 2.55 -1.02
N ASN A 75 -3.82 1.63 -1.97
CA ASN A 75 -4.68 0.45 -1.89
C ASN A 75 -3.85 -0.80 -2.18
N VAL A 76 -4.05 -1.83 -1.37
CA VAL A 76 -3.52 -3.17 -1.62
C VAL A 76 -4.41 -3.84 -2.68
N GLN A 77 -3.79 -4.44 -3.68
CA GLN A 77 -4.49 -5.17 -4.73
C GLN A 77 -3.86 -6.54 -4.93
N ASP A 78 -4.68 -7.57 -4.90
CA ASP A 78 -4.26 -8.92 -5.27
C ASP A 78 -4.05 -9.02 -6.79
N VAL A 79 -2.81 -9.33 -7.17
CA VAL A 79 -2.38 -9.39 -8.57
C VAL A 79 -2.97 -10.59 -9.31
N SER A 80 -3.53 -11.57 -8.59
CA SER A 80 -4.26 -12.71 -9.18
C SER A 80 -5.55 -12.29 -9.94
N ARG A 81 -5.93 -11.00 -9.88
CA ARG A 81 -7.08 -10.41 -10.58
C ARG A 81 -6.74 -9.20 -11.46
N VAL A 82 -5.54 -9.14 -12.05
CA VAL A 82 -5.29 -8.19 -13.14
C VAL A 82 -5.85 -8.79 -14.43
N GLN A 83 -7.10 -8.46 -14.76
CA GLN A 83 -7.66 -8.63 -16.11
C GLN A 83 -7.13 -7.54 -17.05
#